data_AF-A0A924D658-F1
#
_entry.id   AF-A0A924D658-F1
#
_cell.length_a   1.000
_cell.length_b   1.000
_cell.length_c   1.000
_cell.angle_alpha   90.00
_cell.angle_beta   90.00
_cell.angle_gamma   90.00
#
_symmetry.space_group_name_H-M   'P 1'
#
loop_
_entity.id
_entity.type
_entity.pdbx_description
1 polymer ?
#
loop_
_entity_poly.entity_id
_entity_poly.type
_entity_poly.pdbx_seq_one_letter_code
_entity_poly.pdbx_strand_id
1 'polypeptide(L)'
;MKKLTFIILSLITIISCTEKGKSKIEKFTFYSAPSFYSGFEIEIDNNSKKVIASIPYEYSLADSISKNTWKFIDSTDLESVRKFLPKEIKFEVQAENAKFNELKSLLSKLSKFKTDKFPPNDGISINLEFENIQKIKSNKTFFSPNRSSEEGKLIIKTYEIIAELFKDETKLEDAIENSQRYFSDEIFIVKSINPLYVKFLNDNCDELEDKINTLPKAEKIFVDLTNFNKDKNDCLEKILRTRYSKIKWILKTNENYGFAED
;
A
#
# COMPACT_ATOMS: atom_id res chain seq x y z
N MET A 1 -28.40 -49.99 -36.21
CA MET A 1 -28.45 -48.56 -35.81
C MET A 1 -28.34 -48.33 -34.29
N LYS A 2 -28.90 -49.16 -33.41
CA LYS A 2 -28.86 -48.94 -31.94
C LYS A 2 -27.47 -49.02 -31.27
N LYS A 3 -26.51 -49.77 -31.84
CA LYS A 3 -25.13 -49.86 -31.29
C LYS A 3 -24.25 -48.65 -31.62
N LEU A 4 -24.53 -47.94 -32.73
CA LEU A 4 -23.74 -46.77 -33.14
C LEU A 4 -24.06 -45.55 -32.27
N THR A 5 -25.33 -45.41 -31.87
CA THR A 5 -25.80 -44.31 -31.01
C THR A 5 -25.19 -44.36 -29.62
N PHE A 6 -24.92 -45.57 -29.09
CA PHE A 6 -24.34 -45.76 -27.76
C PHE A 6 -22.86 -45.36 -27.71
N ILE A 7 -22.11 -45.61 -28.79
CA ILE A 7 -20.68 -45.23 -28.88
C ILE A 7 -20.52 -43.71 -29.00
N ILE A 8 -21.43 -43.04 -29.74
CA ILE A 8 -21.43 -41.58 -29.89
C ILE A 8 -21.82 -40.90 -28.57
N LEU A 9 -22.80 -41.43 -27.82
CA LEU A 9 -23.14 -40.89 -26.49
C LEU A 9 -21.98 -41.02 -25.50
N SER A 10 -21.27 -42.15 -25.51
CA SER A 10 -20.10 -42.36 -24.64
C SER A 10 -18.91 -41.46 -25.01
N LEU A 11 -18.71 -41.13 -26.29
CA LEU A 11 -17.69 -40.19 -26.72
C LEU A 11 -18.00 -38.75 -26.28
N ILE A 12 -19.27 -38.33 -26.31
CA ILE A 12 -19.67 -36.98 -25.87
C ILE A 12 -19.46 -36.80 -24.36
N THR A 13 -19.63 -37.86 -23.56
CA THR A 13 -19.32 -37.81 -22.11
C THR A 13 -17.83 -37.73 -21.80
N ILE A 14 -16.95 -38.29 -22.63
CA ILE A 14 -15.50 -38.19 -22.43
C ILE A 14 -14.98 -36.81 -22.87
N ILE A 15 -15.59 -36.20 -23.90
CA ILE A 15 -15.19 -34.88 -24.39
C ILE A 15 -15.75 -33.73 -23.52
N SER A 16 -16.87 -33.95 -22.81
CA SER A 16 -17.47 -32.91 -21.94
C SER A 16 -16.89 -32.86 -20.51
N CYS A 17 -15.90 -33.69 -20.19
CA CYS A 17 -15.26 -33.72 -18.86
C CYS A 17 -13.76 -33.41 -18.89
N THR A 18 -13.34 -32.55 -19.82
CA THR A 18 -12.05 -31.86 -19.70
C THR A 18 -12.28 -30.37 -19.91
N GLU A 19 -12.91 -29.73 -18.91
CA GLU A 19 -12.44 -28.39 -18.55
C GLU A 19 -10.95 -28.54 -18.25
N LYS A 20 -10.11 -28.31 -19.26
CA LYS A 20 -8.67 -28.08 -19.10
C LYS A 20 -8.53 -27.19 -17.89
N GLY A 21 -8.02 -27.78 -16.81
CA GLY A 21 -8.02 -27.16 -15.49
C GLY A 21 -7.46 -25.75 -15.62
N LYS A 22 -8.34 -24.75 -15.52
CA LYS A 22 -7.89 -23.40 -15.23
C LYS A 22 -7.18 -23.53 -13.91
N SER A 23 -5.85 -23.48 -13.90
CA SER A 23 -5.07 -23.69 -12.68
C SER A 23 -5.52 -22.64 -11.69
N LYS A 24 -6.37 -23.04 -10.74
CA LYS A 24 -6.97 -22.12 -9.79
C LYS A 24 -5.81 -21.59 -8.95
N ILE A 25 -5.72 -20.27 -8.85
CA ILE A 25 -4.71 -19.63 -8.02
C ILE A 25 -5.04 -19.96 -6.57
N GLU A 26 -4.05 -20.41 -5.82
CA GLU A 26 -4.15 -20.79 -4.41
C GLU A 26 -3.72 -19.63 -3.52
N LYS A 27 -2.57 -19.02 -3.83
CA LYS A 27 -1.99 -17.93 -3.07
C LYS A 27 -1.69 -16.74 -3.99
N PHE A 28 -1.91 -15.53 -3.49
CA PHE A 28 -1.37 -14.31 -4.06
C PHE A 28 -0.46 -13.63 -3.03
N THR A 29 0.64 -13.06 -3.50
CA THR A 29 1.52 -12.17 -2.74
C THR A 29 1.63 -10.87 -3.52
N PHE A 30 1.05 -9.80 -2.98
CA PHE A 30 1.02 -8.47 -3.56
C PHE A 30 2.01 -7.59 -2.82
N TYR A 31 3.06 -7.14 -3.50
CA TYR A 31 4.11 -6.31 -2.93
C TYR A 31 4.08 -4.93 -3.58
N SER A 32 3.89 -3.91 -2.75
CA SER A 32 3.96 -2.51 -3.16
C SER A 32 5.23 -1.90 -2.60
N ALA A 33 6.18 -1.56 -3.46
CA ALA A 33 7.43 -0.92 -3.07
C ALA A 33 7.66 0.34 -3.89
N PRO A 34 7.20 1.48 -3.37
CA PRO A 34 7.80 2.71 -3.81
C PRO A 34 9.27 2.79 -3.37
N SER A 35 10.12 3.34 -4.24
CA SER A 35 11.56 3.45 -4.08
C SER A 35 12.05 4.26 -2.86
N PHE A 36 11.15 4.95 -2.13
CA PHE A 36 11.50 5.93 -1.10
C PHE A 36 10.91 5.65 0.31
N TYR A 37 10.00 4.68 0.46
CA TYR A 37 9.42 4.28 1.75
C TYR A 37 9.45 2.75 1.87
N SER A 38 9.61 2.20 3.07
CA SER A 38 9.37 0.77 3.33
C SER A 38 8.02 0.37 2.72
N GLY A 39 8.07 -0.42 1.66
CA GLY A 39 6.89 -0.98 1.02
C GLY A 39 6.12 -1.91 1.97
N PHE A 40 5.05 -2.51 1.47
CA PHE A 40 4.34 -3.56 2.21
C PHE A 40 4.03 -4.73 1.30
N GLU A 41 3.89 -5.90 1.92
CA GLU A 41 3.50 -7.15 1.29
C GLU A 41 2.15 -7.60 1.84
N ILE A 42 1.26 -8.06 0.96
CA ILE A 42 0.01 -8.71 1.33
C ILE A 42 0.00 -10.12 0.77
N GLU A 43 -0.11 -11.11 1.64
CA GLU A 43 -0.34 -12.49 1.27
C GLU A 43 -1.81 -12.86 1.51
N ILE A 44 -2.46 -13.43 0.49
CA ILE A 44 -3.77 -14.07 0.65
C ILE A 44 -3.70 -15.55 0.28
N ASP A 45 -4.29 -16.38 1.14
CA ASP A 45 -4.40 -17.82 0.93
C ASP A 45 -5.88 -18.21 0.80
N ASN A 46 -6.24 -18.78 -0.35
CA ASN A 46 -7.61 -19.18 -0.68
C ASN A 46 -8.15 -20.35 0.14
N ASN A 47 -7.29 -21.16 0.75
CA ASN A 47 -7.71 -22.30 1.56
C ASN A 47 -8.02 -21.86 2.99
N SER A 48 -7.12 -21.09 3.61
CA SER A 48 -7.29 -20.61 4.98
C SER A 48 -8.16 -19.35 5.08
N LYS A 49 -8.37 -18.64 3.96
CA LYS A 49 -9.02 -17.31 3.90
C LYS A 49 -8.34 -16.27 4.80
N LYS A 50 -7.06 -16.48 5.09
CA LYS A 50 -6.24 -15.56 5.86
C LYS A 50 -5.68 -14.49 4.94
N VAL A 51 -5.60 -13.27 5.47
CA VAL A 51 -4.90 -12.15 4.86
C VAL A 51 -3.78 -11.77 5.82
N ILE A 52 -2.54 -11.83 5.34
CA ILE A 52 -1.36 -11.48 6.12
C ILE A 52 -0.75 -10.24 5.48
N ALA A 53 -0.49 -9.22 6.28
CA ALA A 53 0.26 -8.05 5.86
C ALA A 53 1.63 -8.04 6.51
N SER A 54 2.67 -7.77 5.72
CA SER A 54 4.05 -7.68 6.19
C SER A 54 4.65 -6.32 5.83
N ILE A 55 5.39 -5.72 6.77
CA ILE A 55 6.17 -4.50 6.56
C ILE A 55 7.63 -4.81 6.89
N PRO A 56 8.59 -4.59 5.97
CA PRO A 56 10.00 -4.84 6.23
C PRO A 56 10.51 -3.88 7.32
N TYR A 57 11.40 -4.38 8.20
CA TYR A 57 12.08 -3.50 9.13
C TYR A 57 13.12 -2.65 8.40
N GLU A 58 13.09 -1.34 8.65
CA GLU A 58 14.19 -0.44 8.30
C GLU A 58 15.18 -0.37 9.46
N TYR A 59 16.44 -0.67 9.17
CA TYR A 59 17.53 -0.57 10.13
C TYR A 59 18.53 0.47 9.67
N SER A 60 19.01 1.26 10.61
CA SER A 60 20.19 2.12 10.45
C SER A 60 21.21 1.72 11.50
N LEU A 61 22.48 1.64 11.14
CA LEU A 61 23.54 1.55 12.13
C LEU A 61 23.89 2.93 12.64
N ALA A 62 24.10 3.02 13.95
CA ALA A 62 24.67 4.18 14.60
C ALA A 62 25.87 3.72 15.42
N ASP A 63 26.94 4.52 15.41
CA ASP A 63 28.15 4.26 16.17
C ASP A 63 28.33 5.31 17.26
N SER A 64 28.96 4.90 18.36
CA SER A 64 29.25 5.74 19.51
C SER A 64 30.53 6.53 19.24
N ILE A 65 30.39 7.83 18.98
CA ILE A 65 31.53 8.77 18.91
C ILE A 65 32.07 9.08 20.32
N SER A 66 31.21 9.01 21.33
CA SER A 66 31.58 9.17 22.74
C SER A 66 30.60 8.39 23.62
N LYS A 67 30.89 8.26 24.93
CA LYS A 67 29.97 7.63 25.89
C LYS A 67 28.52 8.14 25.80
N ASN A 68 28.33 9.40 25.39
CA ASN A 68 27.03 10.06 25.35
C ASN A 68 26.63 10.53 23.94
N THR A 69 27.35 10.15 22.88
CA THR A 69 27.11 10.69 21.53
C THR A 69 27.18 9.60 20.49
N TRP A 70 26.13 9.52 19.66
CA TRP A 70 26.02 8.56 18.57
C TRP A 70 25.97 9.31 17.23
N LYS A 71 26.43 8.67 16.16
CA LYS A 71 26.29 9.16 14.80
C LYS A 71 25.85 8.04 13.89
N PHE A 72 24.86 8.32 13.04
CA PHE A 72 24.46 7.40 11.98
C PHE A 72 25.61 7.16 11.02
N ILE A 73 25.84 5.89 10.69
CA ILE A 73 26.84 5.47 9.71
C ILE A 73 26.11 4.85 8.53
N ASP A 74 26.48 5.31 7.33
CA ASP A 74 26.04 4.71 6.08
C ASP A 74 26.87 3.42 5.87
N SER A 75 26.28 2.24 6.11
CA SER A 75 27.10 1.08 6.50
C SER A 75 27.04 -0.13 5.56
N THR A 76 28.21 -0.50 5.06
CA THR A 76 28.57 -1.87 4.68
C THR A 76 28.54 -2.85 5.88
N ASP A 77 28.64 -2.35 7.11
CA ASP A 77 28.62 -3.19 8.32
C ASP A 77 27.23 -3.72 8.69
N LEU A 78 26.14 -3.02 8.32
CA LEU A 78 24.77 -3.51 8.51
C LEU A 78 24.59 -4.85 7.82
N GLU A 79 25.14 -5.02 6.62
CA GLU A 79 25.06 -6.27 5.86
C GLU A 79 25.66 -7.46 6.65
N SER A 80 26.71 -7.23 7.44
CA SER A 80 27.34 -8.30 8.23
C SER A 80 26.42 -8.85 9.35
N VAL A 81 25.54 -8.01 9.90
CA VAL A 81 24.63 -8.35 11.00
C VAL A 81 23.17 -8.53 10.56
N ARG A 82 22.81 -8.10 9.34
CA ARG A 82 21.43 -8.07 8.81
C ARG A 82 20.70 -9.40 8.93
N LYS A 83 21.40 -10.52 8.74
CA LYS A 83 20.82 -11.88 8.83
C LYS A 83 20.32 -12.25 10.24
N PHE A 84 20.80 -11.56 11.27
CA PHE A 84 20.42 -11.78 12.66
C PHE A 84 19.34 -10.80 13.14
N LEU A 85 19.03 -9.78 12.35
CA LEU A 85 17.99 -8.82 12.66
C LEU A 85 16.61 -9.33 12.21
N PRO A 86 15.53 -8.99 12.94
CA PRO A 86 14.17 -9.26 12.48
C PRO A 86 13.93 -8.72 11.07
N LYS A 87 13.25 -9.48 10.21
CA LYS A 87 13.11 -9.08 8.79
C LYS A 87 11.89 -8.21 8.53
N GLU A 88 10.78 -8.52 9.18
CA GLU A 88 9.49 -7.89 8.94
C GLU A 88 8.59 -7.93 10.18
N ILE A 89 7.62 -7.01 10.23
CA ILE A 89 6.48 -7.03 11.13
C ILE A 89 5.32 -7.68 10.38
N LYS A 90 4.57 -8.58 11.02
CA LYS A 90 3.39 -9.24 10.43
C LYS A 90 2.12 -8.91 11.18
N PHE A 91 1.06 -8.68 10.42
CA PHE A 91 -0.31 -8.53 10.89
C PHE A 91 -1.16 -9.59 10.20
N GLU A 92 -2.06 -10.24 10.95
CA GLU A 92 -2.92 -11.29 10.42
C GLU A 92 -4.37 -10.98 10.71
N VAL A 93 -5.23 -11.07 9.69
CA VAL A 93 -6.67 -10.90 9.83
C VAL A 93 -7.39 -12.08 9.17
N GLN A 94 -8.38 -12.62 9.88
CA GLN A 94 -9.37 -13.52 9.31
C GLN A 94 -10.45 -12.69 8.65
N ALA A 95 -10.30 -12.43 7.35
CA ALA A 95 -11.19 -11.53 6.62
C ALA A 95 -12.61 -12.11 6.48
N GLU A 96 -13.62 -11.24 6.54
CA GLU A 96 -14.98 -11.60 6.16
C GLU A 96 -15.03 -12.12 4.72
N ASN A 97 -15.89 -13.11 4.46
CA ASN A 97 -15.98 -13.76 3.14
C ASN A 97 -16.17 -12.76 1.99
N ALA A 98 -16.94 -11.68 2.20
CA ALA A 98 -17.19 -10.67 1.18
C ALA A 98 -15.91 -9.91 0.79
N LYS A 99 -15.20 -9.35 1.78
CA LYS A 99 -13.96 -8.58 1.57
C LYS A 99 -12.83 -9.45 1.03
N PHE A 100 -12.70 -10.68 1.55
CA PHE A 100 -11.73 -11.64 1.03
C PHE A 100 -11.97 -11.93 -0.46
N ASN A 101 -13.22 -12.19 -0.85
CA ASN A 101 -13.56 -12.48 -2.24
C ASN A 101 -13.38 -11.27 -3.15
N GLU A 102 -13.63 -10.06 -2.64
CA GLU A 102 -13.40 -8.82 -3.38
C GLU A 102 -11.90 -8.63 -3.66
N LEU A 103 -11.06 -8.71 -2.62
CA LEU A 103 -9.59 -8.62 -2.75
C LEU A 103 -9.06 -9.68 -3.72
N LYS A 104 -9.47 -10.94 -3.54
CA LYS A 104 -9.12 -12.04 -4.43
C LYS A 104 -9.49 -11.75 -5.89
N SER A 105 -10.67 -11.19 -6.13
CA SER A 105 -11.15 -10.88 -7.48
C SER A 105 -10.28 -9.82 -8.14
N LEU A 106 -9.86 -8.79 -7.40
CA LEU A 106 -8.94 -7.76 -7.89
C LEU A 106 -7.58 -8.36 -8.25
N LEU A 107 -6.97 -9.13 -7.35
CA LEU A 107 -5.67 -9.76 -7.60
C LEU A 107 -5.74 -10.76 -8.77
N SER A 108 -6.85 -11.51 -8.90
CA SER A 108 -7.09 -12.41 -10.03
C SER A 108 -7.27 -11.67 -11.37
N LYS A 109 -7.73 -10.42 -11.35
CA LYS A 109 -7.80 -9.58 -12.56
C LYS A 109 -6.41 -9.05 -12.90
N LEU A 110 -5.70 -8.50 -11.92
CA LEU A 110 -4.33 -8.00 -12.06
C LEU A 110 -3.39 -9.07 -12.62
N SER A 111 -3.49 -10.32 -12.16
CA SER A 111 -2.63 -11.43 -12.62
C SER A 111 -2.76 -11.74 -14.13
N LYS A 112 -3.83 -11.28 -14.78
CA LYS A 112 -4.11 -11.53 -16.21
C LYS A 112 -3.62 -10.40 -17.13
N PHE A 113 -3.16 -9.28 -16.59
CA PHE A 113 -2.64 -8.19 -17.42
C PHE A 113 -1.35 -8.59 -18.13
N LYS A 114 -1.15 -8.07 -19.34
CA LYS A 114 0.12 -8.18 -20.05
C LYS A 114 1.15 -7.24 -19.43
N THR A 115 2.37 -7.72 -19.28
CA THR A 115 3.48 -6.99 -18.65
C THR A 115 4.55 -6.78 -19.68
N ASP A 116 4.30 -5.86 -20.61
CA ASP A 116 5.17 -5.60 -21.76
C ASP A 116 5.89 -4.25 -21.64
N LYS A 117 5.96 -3.66 -20.43
CA LYS A 117 6.61 -2.38 -20.20
C LYS A 117 8.01 -2.60 -19.63
N PHE A 118 8.99 -1.88 -20.17
CA PHE A 118 10.32 -1.76 -19.57
C PHE A 118 10.25 -0.92 -18.28
N PRO A 119 11.12 -1.17 -17.29
CA PRO A 119 11.19 -0.36 -16.08
C PRO A 119 11.57 1.09 -16.42
N PRO A 120 10.78 2.09 -16.01
CA PRO A 120 11.12 3.50 -16.09
C PRO A 120 12.10 3.90 -14.99
N ASN A 121 12.68 5.09 -15.12
CA ASN A 121 13.73 5.59 -14.22
C ASN A 121 13.22 6.14 -12.87
N ASP A 122 11.92 6.10 -12.60
CA ASP A 122 11.33 6.59 -11.35
C ASP A 122 11.42 5.59 -10.17
N GLY A 123 11.78 4.34 -10.46
CA GLY A 123 11.93 3.27 -9.47
C GLY A 123 10.61 2.76 -8.87
N ILE A 124 9.45 3.10 -9.45
CA ILE A 124 8.14 2.71 -8.92
C ILE A 124 7.73 1.36 -9.52
N SER A 125 7.64 0.33 -8.68
CA SER A 125 7.19 -0.99 -9.11
C SER A 125 6.23 -1.63 -8.11
N ILE A 126 5.23 -2.32 -8.65
CA ILE A 126 4.30 -3.15 -7.89
C ILE A 126 4.41 -4.56 -8.42
N ASN A 127 4.63 -5.52 -7.52
CA ASN A 127 4.80 -6.92 -7.88
C ASN A 127 3.60 -7.72 -7.37
N LEU A 128 3.07 -8.56 -8.23
CA LEU A 128 2.05 -9.54 -7.89
C LEU A 128 2.59 -10.93 -8.21
N GLU A 129 2.98 -11.65 -7.18
CA GLU A 129 3.25 -13.08 -7.28
C GLU A 129 1.96 -13.86 -7.06
N PHE A 130 1.82 -14.97 -7.77
CA PHE A 130 0.72 -15.89 -7.59
C PHE A 130 1.16 -17.33 -7.81
N GLU A 131 0.62 -18.21 -6.97
CA GLU A 131 0.93 -19.63 -6.95
C GLU A 131 -0.34 -20.41 -7.25
N ASN A 132 -0.28 -21.34 -8.20
CA ASN A 132 -1.41 -22.23 -8.49
C ASN A 132 -1.39 -23.47 -7.59
N ILE A 133 -2.45 -24.29 -7.64
CA ILE A 133 -2.56 -25.54 -6.87
C ILE A 133 -1.38 -26.51 -7.11
N GLN A 134 -0.71 -26.42 -8.26
CA GLN A 134 0.47 -27.24 -8.59
C GLN A 134 1.78 -26.66 -8.03
N LYS A 135 1.71 -25.62 -7.19
CA LYS A 135 2.86 -24.91 -6.62
C LYS A 135 3.75 -24.22 -7.66
N ILE A 136 3.20 -23.96 -8.86
CA ILE A 136 3.89 -23.18 -9.88
C ILE A 136 3.68 -21.71 -9.57
N LYS A 137 4.79 -21.00 -9.36
CA LYS A 137 4.81 -19.55 -9.12
C LYS A 137 4.88 -18.77 -10.43
N SER A 138 4.24 -17.63 -10.45
CA SER A 138 4.29 -16.66 -11.53
C SER A 138 4.31 -15.25 -10.95
N ASN A 139 4.97 -14.34 -11.65
CA ASN A 139 5.17 -12.96 -11.23
C ASN A 139 4.57 -12.02 -12.29
N LYS A 140 3.90 -10.96 -11.83
CA LYS A 140 3.54 -9.79 -12.63
C LYS A 140 4.10 -8.53 -11.99
N THR A 141 4.96 -7.82 -12.70
CA THR A 141 5.45 -6.50 -12.31
C THR A 141 4.72 -5.41 -13.09
N PHE A 142 4.15 -4.43 -12.37
CA PHE A 142 3.58 -3.22 -12.89
C PHE A 142 4.56 -2.08 -12.67
N PHE A 143 5.13 -1.57 -13.77
CA PHE A 143 6.03 -0.44 -13.76
C PHE A 143 5.25 0.86 -13.93
N SER A 144 5.39 1.77 -12.96
CA SER A 144 4.74 3.08 -12.90
C SER A 144 3.28 3.08 -13.40
N PRO A 145 2.42 2.24 -12.81
CA PRO A 145 1.02 2.16 -13.20
C PRO A 145 0.33 3.52 -13.02
N ASN A 146 -0.43 3.93 -14.04
CA ASN A 146 -1.15 5.20 -14.04
C ASN A 146 -2.52 5.04 -13.35
N ARG A 147 -2.91 5.95 -12.45
CA ARG A 147 -4.24 5.91 -11.77
C ARG A 147 -5.43 5.82 -12.72
N SER A 148 -5.32 6.38 -13.92
CA SER A 148 -6.39 6.36 -14.92
C SER A 148 -6.44 5.06 -15.73
N SER A 149 -5.37 4.25 -15.74
CA SER A 149 -5.37 2.96 -16.42
C SER A 149 -6.19 1.91 -15.66
N GLU A 150 -6.59 0.84 -16.36
CA GLU A 150 -7.37 -0.22 -15.72
C GLU A 150 -6.58 -0.91 -14.61
N GLU A 151 -5.28 -1.18 -14.82
CA GLU A 151 -4.42 -1.75 -13.79
C GLU A 151 -4.25 -0.82 -12.59
N GLY A 152 -4.07 0.50 -12.81
CA GLY A 152 -3.93 1.46 -11.72
C GLY A 152 -5.19 1.56 -10.87
N LYS A 153 -6.39 1.57 -11.49
CA LYS A 153 -7.67 1.56 -10.76
C LYS A 153 -7.83 0.30 -9.91
N LEU A 154 -7.42 -0.87 -10.42
CA LEU A 154 -7.47 -2.13 -9.67
C LEU A 154 -6.48 -2.14 -8.50
N ILE A 155 -5.29 -1.58 -8.69
CA ILE A 155 -4.29 -1.44 -7.63
C ILE A 155 -4.80 -0.52 -6.51
N ILE A 156 -5.32 0.66 -6.85
CA ILE A 156 -5.88 1.60 -5.86
C ILE A 156 -7.00 0.94 -5.06
N LYS A 157 -7.92 0.26 -5.74
CA LYS A 157 -8.99 -0.47 -5.07
C LYS A 157 -8.47 -1.61 -4.19
N THR A 158 -7.33 -2.22 -4.55
CA THR A 158 -6.66 -3.21 -3.70
C THR A 158 -6.18 -2.55 -2.41
N TYR A 159 -5.52 -1.39 -2.50
CA TYR A 159 -5.09 -0.61 -1.34
C TYR A 159 -6.25 -0.21 -0.42
N GLU A 160 -7.37 0.24 -0.97
CA GLU A 160 -8.57 0.60 -0.19
C GLU A 160 -9.09 -0.58 0.65
N ILE A 161 -9.18 -1.77 0.05
CA ILE A 161 -9.63 -2.98 0.77
C ILE A 161 -8.63 -3.39 1.85
N ILE A 162 -7.33 -3.30 1.57
CA ILE A 162 -6.29 -3.62 2.56
C ILE A 162 -6.37 -2.64 3.74
N ALA A 163 -6.49 -1.33 3.47
CA ALA A 163 -6.61 -0.32 4.52
C ALA A 163 -7.83 -0.57 5.41
N GLU A 164 -8.95 -1.02 4.84
CA GLU A 164 -10.15 -1.36 5.61
C GLU A 164 -9.96 -2.64 6.45
N LEU A 165 -9.31 -3.68 5.90
CA LEU A 165 -9.04 -4.93 6.61
C LEU A 165 -8.13 -4.74 7.82
N PHE A 166 -7.21 -3.77 7.75
CA PHE A 166 -6.19 -3.51 8.77
C PHE A 166 -6.31 -2.09 9.36
N LYS A 167 -7.52 -1.54 9.41
CA LYS A 167 -7.80 -0.16 9.87
C LYS A 167 -7.29 0.15 11.29
N ASP A 168 -7.07 -0.87 12.10
CA ASP A 168 -6.60 -0.74 13.48
C ASP A 168 -5.06 -0.82 13.59
N GLU A 169 -4.36 -1.08 12.46
CA GLU A 169 -2.90 -1.24 12.39
C GLU A 169 -2.23 -0.01 11.76
N THR A 170 -1.93 0.99 12.59
CA THR A 170 -1.45 2.32 12.15
C THR A 170 -0.19 2.28 11.27
N LYS A 171 0.76 1.37 11.55
CA LYS A 171 1.97 1.22 10.73
C LYS A 171 1.67 0.79 9.29
N LEU A 172 0.65 -0.05 9.12
CA LEU A 172 0.25 -0.51 7.80
C LEU A 172 -0.58 0.55 7.07
N GLU A 173 -1.43 1.29 7.80
CA GLU A 173 -2.12 2.46 7.26
C GLU A 173 -1.13 3.45 6.64
N ASP A 174 -0.07 3.83 7.37
CA ASP A 174 0.97 4.73 6.85
C ASP A 174 1.68 4.16 5.61
N ALA A 175 2.01 2.87 5.60
CA ALA A 175 2.65 2.22 4.45
C ALA A 175 1.74 2.23 3.21
N ILE A 176 0.44 1.94 3.39
CA ILE A 176 -0.54 1.95 2.29
C ILE A 176 -0.75 3.35 1.74
N GLU A 177 -0.89 4.35 2.61
CA GLU A 177 -1.01 5.74 2.19
C GLU A 177 0.20 6.21 1.40
N ASN A 178 1.41 5.89 1.88
CA ASN A 178 2.63 6.22 1.18
C ASN A 178 2.65 5.59 -0.22
N SER A 179 2.25 4.32 -0.35
CA SER A 179 2.08 3.67 -1.65
C SER A 179 0.98 4.29 -2.52
N GLN A 180 -0.10 4.82 -1.93
CA GLN A 180 -1.18 5.50 -2.65
C GLN A 180 -0.76 6.87 -3.18
N ARG A 181 0.14 7.59 -2.50
CA ARG A 181 0.66 8.91 -2.95
C ARG A 181 1.22 8.86 -4.36
N TYR A 182 1.84 7.75 -4.76
CA TYR A 182 2.38 7.59 -6.12
C TYR A 182 1.31 7.59 -7.21
N PHE A 183 0.08 7.24 -6.87
CA PHE A 183 -1.04 7.27 -7.81
C PHE A 183 -1.80 8.59 -7.77
N SER A 184 -1.52 9.43 -6.79
CA SER A 184 -2.37 10.54 -6.45
C SER A 184 -1.56 11.83 -6.44
N ASP A 185 -1.80 12.70 -7.42
CA ASP A 185 -1.43 14.12 -7.35
C ASP A 185 -2.27 14.86 -6.28
N GLU A 186 -2.96 14.14 -5.39
CA GLU A 186 -3.74 14.74 -4.32
C GLU A 186 -2.82 15.35 -3.27
N ILE A 187 -3.11 16.60 -2.95
CA ILE A 187 -2.35 17.38 -1.97
C ILE A 187 -2.70 16.94 -0.53
N PHE A 188 -3.90 16.40 -0.30
CA PHE A 188 -4.37 15.94 1.01
C PHE A 188 -5.42 14.83 0.91
N ILE A 189 -5.63 14.11 2.02
CA ILE A 189 -6.71 13.15 2.25
C ILE A 189 -7.58 13.64 3.41
N VAL A 190 -8.90 13.63 3.23
CA VAL A 190 -9.86 13.89 4.32
C VAL A 190 -10.10 12.58 5.08
N LYS A 191 -9.53 12.48 6.28
CA LYS A 191 -9.63 11.32 7.17
C LYS A 191 -10.94 11.27 7.94
N SER A 192 -11.49 12.44 8.28
CA SER A 192 -12.81 12.56 8.89
C SER A 192 -13.39 13.94 8.59
N ILE A 193 -14.72 14.01 8.46
CA ILE A 193 -15.47 15.26 8.27
C ILE A 193 -15.91 15.85 9.61
N ASN A 194 -16.09 15.02 10.65
CA ASN A 194 -16.48 15.45 11.99
C ASN A 194 -15.82 14.59 13.08
N PRO A 195 -14.72 15.05 13.74
CA PRO A 195 -14.06 16.34 13.51
C PRO A 195 -13.43 16.40 12.11
N LEU A 196 -13.27 17.62 11.55
CA LEU A 196 -12.57 17.79 10.28
C LEU A 196 -11.09 17.47 10.48
N TYR A 197 -10.69 16.30 9.99
CA TYR A 197 -9.35 15.75 10.09
C TYR A 197 -8.80 15.51 8.68
N VAL A 198 -7.71 16.20 8.36
CA VAL A 198 -7.09 16.22 7.04
C VAL A 198 -5.60 15.90 7.17
N LYS A 199 -5.11 14.93 6.39
CA LYS A 199 -3.70 14.58 6.31
C LYS A 199 -3.12 15.11 5.00
N PHE A 200 -2.07 15.91 5.08
CA PHE A 200 -1.41 16.46 3.89
C PHE A 200 -0.39 15.48 3.32
N LEU A 201 -0.34 15.40 1.99
CA LEU A 201 0.55 14.52 1.24
C LEU A 201 1.66 15.27 0.53
N ASN A 202 1.44 16.54 0.18
CA ASN A 202 2.38 17.40 -0.53
C ASN A 202 2.42 18.82 0.09
N ASP A 203 3.58 19.48 0.08
CA ASP A 203 3.81 20.85 0.56
C ASP A 203 3.81 21.90 -0.57
N ASN A 204 3.52 21.49 -1.81
CA ASN A 204 3.43 22.41 -2.94
C ASN A 204 2.28 23.43 -2.75
N CYS A 205 2.65 24.70 -2.67
CA CYS A 205 1.75 25.81 -2.39
C CYS A 205 0.93 26.32 -3.57
N ASP A 206 1.41 26.11 -4.80
CA ASP A 206 0.80 26.76 -5.98
C ASP A 206 -0.63 26.25 -6.26
N GLU A 207 -0.92 25.00 -5.88
CA GLU A 207 -2.23 24.36 -6.07
C GLU A 207 -3.03 24.19 -4.76
N LEU A 208 -2.41 24.55 -3.64
CA LEU A 208 -2.89 24.22 -2.30
C LEU A 208 -4.11 25.06 -1.88
N GLU A 209 -4.16 26.33 -2.28
CA GLU A 209 -5.25 27.25 -1.94
C GLU A 209 -6.59 26.81 -2.55
N ASP A 210 -6.60 26.54 -3.86
CA ASP A 210 -7.78 26.05 -4.56
C ASP A 210 -8.29 24.73 -4.00
N LYS A 211 -7.36 23.81 -3.67
CA LYS A 211 -7.72 22.52 -3.09
C LYS A 211 -8.25 22.69 -1.67
N ILE A 212 -7.63 23.52 -0.82
CA ILE A 212 -8.12 23.78 0.55
C ILE A 212 -9.53 24.35 0.51
N ASN A 213 -9.88 25.18 -0.47
CA ASN A 213 -11.23 25.74 -0.61
C ASN A 213 -12.32 24.69 -0.85
N THR A 214 -11.95 23.48 -1.32
CA THR A 214 -12.89 22.35 -1.50
C THR A 214 -13.22 21.60 -0.22
N LEU A 215 -12.43 21.76 0.85
CA LEU A 215 -12.67 21.06 2.13
C LEU A 215 -14.04 21.41 2.76
N PRO A 216 -14.61 20.55 3.61
CA PRO A 216 -15.82 20.88 4.37
C PRO A 216 -15.64 22.14 5.23
N LYS A 217 -16.71 22.93 5.40
CA LYS A 217 -16.68 24.05 6.34
C LYS A 217 -16.62 23.52 7.78
N ALA A 218 -15.69 24.03 8.57
CA ALA A 218 -15.58 23.73 10.00
C ALA A 218 -14.98 24.95 10.72
N GLU A 219 -15.24 25.10 12.02
CA GLU A 219 -14.55 26.11 12.84
C GLU A 219 -13.11 25.66 13.15
N LYS A 220 -12.95 24.36 13.42
CA LYS A 220 -11.68 23.72 13.79
C LYS A 220 -11.30 22.67 12.76
N ILE A 221 -10.04 22.68 12.37
CA ILE A 221 -9.42 21.65 11.53
C ILE A 221 -8.25 20.99 12.29
N PHE A 222 -8.15 19.66 12.18
CA PHE A 222 -6.99 18.88 12.59
C PHE A 222 -6.16 18.58 11.34
N VAL A 223 -4.91 18.99 11.34
CA VAL A 223 -4.01 18.96 10.20
C VAL A 223 -2.84 18.04 10.52
N ASP A 224 -2.82 16.88 9.87
CA ASP A 224 -1.74 15.91 10.00
C ASP A 224 -0.63 16.15 8.99
N LEU A 225 0.54 16.45 9.54
CA LEU A 225 1.80 16.71 8.86
C LEU A 225 2.88 15.71 9.29
N THR A 226 2.52 14.55 9.81
CA THR A 226 3.45 13.48 10.23
C THR A 226 4.41 13.02 9.13
N ASN A 227 4.10 13.33 7.87
CA ASN A 227 4.92 13.03 6.69
C ASN A 227 5.83 14.18 6.23
N PHE A 228 5.88 15.31 6.94
CA PHE A 228 6.77 16.44 6.62
C PHE A 228 7.85 16.62 7.69
N ASN A 229 9.05 16.99 7.25
CA ASN A 229 10.09 17.49 8.14
C ASN A 229 9.84 18.97 8.47
N LYS A 230 10.25 19.37 9.68
CA LYS A 230 9.86 20.57 10.44
C LYS A 230 9.84 21.95 9.73
N ASP A 231 10.43 22.11 8.54
CA ASP A 231 10.88 23.42 8.05
C ASP A 231 10.08 24.05 6.89
N LYS A 232 8.88 23.56 6.54
CA LYS A 232 8.14 24.16 5.41
C LYS A 232 6.62 24.13 5.58
N ASN A 233 6.04 25.08 6.32
CA ASN A 233 4.56 25.19 6.37
C ASN A 233 3.99 26.61 6.47
N ASP A 234 4.78 27.68 6.39
CA ASP A 234 4.27 29.06 6.52
C ASP A 234 3.14 29.39 5.53
N CYS A 235 3.28 28.89 4.30
CA CYS A 235 2.27 29.04 3.27
C CYS A 235 1.00 28.22 3.56
N LEU A 236 1.13 26.95 3.95
CA LEU A 236 -0.01 26.09 4.32
C LEU A 236 -0.78 26.70 5.49
N GLU A 237 -0.08 27.16 6.52
CA GLU A 237 -0.67 27.86 7.65
C GLU A 237 -1.42 29.12 7.21
N LYS A 238 -0.78 29.96 6.38
CA LYS A 238 -1.40 31.19 5.87
C LYS A 238 -2.69 30.90 5.12
N ILE A 239 -2.69 29.93 4.22
CA ILE A 239 -3.87 29.51 3.46
C ILE A 239 -4.94 28.97 4.39
N LEU A 240 -4.63 28.05 5.31
CA LEU A 240 -5.61 27.48 6.23
C LEU A 240 -6.25 28.53 7.15
N ARG A 241 -5.47 29.53 7.61
CA ARG A 241 -5.96 30.62 8.47
C ARG A 241 -6.97 31.53 7.78
N THR A 242 -6.98 31.59 6.45
CA THR A 242 -8.04 32.32 5.72
C THR A 242 -9.41 31.69 5.92
N ARG A 243 -9.48 30.39 6.20
CA ARG A 243 -10.72 29.61 6.22
C ARG A 243 -11.11 29.10 7.60
N TYR A 244 -10.13 28.71 8.41
CA TYR A 244 -10.34 28.08 9.71
C TYR A 244 -9.81 28.96 10.84
N SER A 245 -10.66 29.22 11.83
CA SER A 245 -10.28 30.04 13.00
C SER A 245 -9.43 29.25 14.01
N LYS A 246 -9.53 27.91 14.01
CA LYS A 246 -8.75 27.02 14.89
C LYS A 246 -8.07 25.92 14.08
N ILE A 247 -6.74 25.91 14.10
CA ILE A 247 -5.92 24.88 13.44
C ILE A 247 -5.20 24.07 14.53
N LYS A 248 -5.27 22.74 14.45
CA LYS A 248 -4.59 21.81 15.36
C LYS A 248 -3.63 20.94 14.55
N TRP A 249 -2.34 21.14 14.76
CA TRP A 249 -1.28 20.42 14.05
C TRP A 249 -0.98 19.07 14.72
N ILE A 250 -0.83 18.02 13.91
CA ILE A 250 -0.38 16.70 14.33
C ILE A 250 1.00 16.48 13.68
N LEU A 251 2.03 16.30 14.52
CA LEU A 251 3.44 16.24 14.13
C LEU A 251 4.07 14.92 14.63
N LYS A 252 5.15 14.46 13.99
CA LYS A 252 5.82 13.19 14.31
C LYS A 252 6.68 13.30 15.58
N THR A 253 6.31 12.60 16.65
CA THR A 253 6.90 12.70 18.01
C THR A 253 8.41 12.50 18.18
N ASN A 254 9.17 12.03 17.19
CA ASN A 254 10.56 11.57 17.36
C ASN A 254 11.65 12.59 16.95
N GLU A 255 11.29 13.80 16.59
CA GLU A 255 12.25 14.90 16.59
C GLU A 255 12.32 15.43 18.02
N ASN A 256 13.50 15.58 18.62
CA ASN A 256 13.64 16.23 19.93
C ASN A 256 13.00 17.61 19.88
N TYR A 257 11.74 17.69 20.33
CA TYR A 257 11.02 18.93 20.47
C TYR A 257 11.50 19.57 21.77
N GLY A 258 12.61 20.30 21.66
CA GLY A 258 12.82 21.46 22.52
C GLY A 258 11.70 22.44 22.22
N PHE A 259 10.52 22.21 22.79
CA PHE A 259 9.70 23.33 23.19
C PHE A 259 10.57 24.08 24.17
N ALA A 260 10.99 25.30 23.81
CA ALA A 260 11.41 26.23 24.82
C ALA A 260 10.21 26.33 25.79
N GLU A 261 10.35 25.71 26.96
CA GLU A 261 9.61 26.16 28.12
C GLU A 261 10.00 27.64 28.31
N ASP A 262 8.98 28.47 28.52
CA ASP A 262 9.01 29.93 28.55
C ASP A 262 10.22 30.55 29.28
#